data_AF-A0A957THA9-F1
#
_entry.id   AF-A0A957THA9-F1
#
_cell.length_a   1.000
_cell.length_b   1.000
_cell.length_c   1.000
_cell.angle_alpha   90.00
_cell.angle_beta   90.00
_cell.angle_gamma   90.00
#
_symmetry.space_group_name_H-M   'P 1'
#
loop_
_entity.id
_entity.type
_entity.pdbx_description
1 polymer ?
#
loop_
_entity_poly.entity_id
_entity_poly.type
_entity_poly.pdbx_seq_one_letter_code
_entity_poly.pdbx_strand_id
1 'polypeptide(L)'
;MSTIIFINGTSSSGKTSLVKALQKRLNEPYLDMGIDRFIWMLPGRYLDRPLWDDVLGKALQSGPVGLTLFSGMHHAIAAAASRGNNILAD
;
A
#
# COMPACT_ATOMS: atom_id res chain seq x y z
N MET A 1 -17.20 10.49 -9.81
CA MET A 1 -15.99 10.95 -9.10
C MET A 1 -15.51 9.80 -8.24
N SER A 2 -14.22 9.58 -8.11
CA SER A 2 -13.64 8.55 -7.23
C SER A 2 -13.15 9.16 -5.93
N THR A 3 -13.19 8.41 -4.84
CA THR A 3 -12.65 8.83 -3.54
C THR A 3 -11.41 8.02 -3.19
N ILE A 4 -10.36 8.69 -2.71
CA ILE A 4 -9.16 8.05 -2.14
C ILE A 4 -9.16 8.34 -0.64
N ILE A 5 -9.15 7.29 0.17
CA ILE A 5 -9.05 7.37 1.64
C ILE A 5 -7.68 6.86 2.04
N PHE A 6 -6.86 7.72 2.65
CA PHE A 6 -5.55 7.37 3.20
C PHE A 6 -5.65 6.99 4.67
N ILE A 7 -5.04 5.87 5.05
CA ILE A 7 -5.02 5.31 6.40
C ILE A 7 -3.57 5.25 6.87
N ASN A 8 -3.14 6.25 7.64
CA ASN A 8 -1.78 6.26 8.17
C ASN A 8 -1.73 5.64 9.57
N GLY A 9 -0.67 4.87 9.85
CA GLY A 9 -0.44 4.24 11.15
C GLY A 9 0.79 3.35 11.14
N THR A 10 1.40 3.15 12.32
CA THR A 10 2.59 2.29 12.47
C THR A 10 2.30 0.84 12.12
N SER A 11 3.35 0.02 11.99
CA SER A 11 3.18 -1.43 11.90
C SER A 11 2.34 -1.95 13.08
N SER A 12 1.44 -2.89 12.80
CA SER A 12 0.52 -3.49 13.78
C SER A 12 -0.49 -2.54 14.45
N SER A 13 -0.70 -1.30 13.97
CA SER A 13 -1.69 -0.37 14.54
C SER A 13 -3.16 -0.72 14.21
N GLY A 14 -3.40 -1.81 13.47
CA GLY A 14 -4.75 -2.25 13.08
C GLY A 14 -5.26 -1.73 11.73
N LYS A 15 -4.41 -1.14 10.89
CA LYS A 15 -4.78 -0.62 9.55
C LYS A 15 -5.50 -1.65 8.69
N THR A 16 -4.95 -2.85 8.57
CA THR A 16 -5.55 -3.96 7.80
C THR A 16 -6.94 -4.33 8.31
N SER A 17 -7.17 -4.29 9.63
CA SER A 17 -8.48 -4.54 10.23
C SER A 17 -9.46 -3.41 9.91
N LEU A 18 -8.99 -2.16 9.93
CA LEU A 18 -9.78 -0.99 9.56
C LEU A 18 -10.18 -1.01 8.07
N VAL A 19 -9.26 -1.32 7.16
CA VAL A 19 -9.53 -1.48 5.72
C VAL A 19 -10.65 -2.51 5.50
N LYS A 20 -10.53 -3.69 6.11
CA LYS A 20 -11.56 -4.74 6.02
C LYS A 20 -12.90 -4.30 6.60
N ALA A 21 -12.89 -3.56 7.70
CA ALA A 21 -14.12 -3.03 8.31
C ALA A 21 -14.78 -1.96 7.42
N LEU A 22 -14.00 -1.09 6.79
CA LEU A 22 -14.48 -0.07 5.86
C LEU A 22 -15.07 -0.71 4.60
N GLN A 23 -14.39 -1.67 3.97
CA GLN A 23 -14.93 -2.40 2.82
C GLN A 23 -16.27 -3.07 3.11
N LYS A 24 -16.50 -3.53 4.35
CA LYS A 24 -17.78 -4.12 4.77
C LYS A 24 -18.89 -3.10 5.01
N ARG A 25 -18.56 -1.85 5.32
CA ARG A 25 -19.51 -0.82 5.75
C ARG A 25 -19.81 0.24 4.69
N LEU A 26 -18.90 0.46 3.75
CA LEU A 26 -19.07 1.44 2.68
C LEU A 26 -19.99 0.86 1.59
N ASN A 27 -20.89 1.69 1.07
CA ASN A 27 -21.90 1.27 0.09
C ASN A 27 -21.31 0.98 -1.30
N GLU A 28 -20.24 1.70 -1.67
CA GLU A 28 -19.55 1.53 -2.94
C GLU A 28 -18.31 0.63 -2.77
N PRO A 29 -17.81 -0.03 -3.84
CA PRO A 29 -16.59 -0.83 -3.76
C PRO A 29 -15.37 0.06 -3.54
N TYR A 30 -14.56 -0.29 -2.55
CA TYR A 30 -13.24 0.32 -2.30
C TYR A 30 -12.13 -0.73 -2.47
N LEU A 31 -11.18 -0.45 -3.34
CA LEU A 31 -10.00 -1.29 -3.56
C LEU A 31 -8.98 -1.09 -2.44
N ASP A 32 -8.44 -2.18 -1.91
CA ASP A 32 -7.30 -2.17 -1.00
C ASP A 32 -6.01 -2.06 -1.83
N MET A 33 -5.43 -0.86 -1.87
CA MET A 33 -4.17 -0.56 -2.56
C MET A 33 -3.13 -0.04 -1.57
N GLY A 34 -3.02 -0.69 -0.41
CA GLY A 34 -2.05 -0.38 0.63
C GLY A 34 -0.62 -0.87 0.37
N ILE A 35 0.34 -0.37 1.15
CA ILE A 35 1.77 -0.66 1.01
C ILE A 35 2.08 -2.16 1.04
N ASP A 36 1.40 -2.92 1.90
CA ASP A 36 1.59 -4.36 2.03
C ASP A 36 1.30 -5.07 0.70
N ARG A 37 0.27 -4.64 -0.04
CA ARG A 37 -0.09 -5.25 -1.33
C ARG A 37 1.04 -5.15 -2.35
N PHE A 38 1.71 -4.00 -2.39
CA PHE A 38 2.83 -3.77 -3.29
C PHE A 38 4.09 -4.48 -2.83
N ILE A 39 4.36 -4.55 -1.53
CA ILE A 39 5.49 -5.31 -0.98
C ILE A 39 5.37 -6.79 -1.34
N TRP A 40 4.19 -7.40 -1.16
CA TRP A 40 3.99 -8.84 -1.42
C TRP A 40 3.99 -9.20 -2.92
N MET A 41 4.00 -8.22 -3.82
CA MET A 41 4.20 -8.45 -5.26
C MET A 41 5.68 -8.63 -5.64
N LEU A 42 6.62 -8.27 -4.76
CA LEU A 42 8.04 -8.46 -5.02
C LEU A 42 8.39 -9.95 -5.14
N PRO A 43 9.45 -10.31 -5.90
CA PRO A 43 10.00 -11.66 -5.85
C PRO A 43 10.39 -12.02 -4.41
N GLY A 44 10.06 -13.24 -3.97
CA GLY A 44 10.21 -13.66 -2.56
C GLY A 44 11.59 -13.38 -1.95
N ARG A 45 12.68 -13.45 -2.74
CA ARG A 45 14.05 -13.12 -2.28
C ARG A 45 14.21 -11.70 -1.71
N TYR A 46 13.35 -10.76 -2.08
CA TYR A 46 13.37 -9.39 -1.55
C TYR A 46 12.69 -9.27 -0.19
N LEU A 47 11.95 -10.29 0.26
CA LEU A 47 11.28 -10.32 1.56
C LEU A 47 12.22 -10.80 2.69
N ASP A 48 13.45 -11.18 2.34
CA ASP A 48 14.49 -11.64 3.26
C ASP A 48 15.70 -10.70 3.23
N ARG A 49 16.46 -10.69 4.33
CA ARG A 49 17.74 -9.97 4.37
C ARG A 49 18.82 -10.71 3.56
N PRO A 50 19.73 -9.99 2.89
CA PRO A 50 19.94 -8.54 3.00
C PRO A 50 19.04 -7.67 2.09
N LEU A 51 18.38 -8.25 1.09
CA LEU A 51 17.62 -7.50 0.07
C LEU A 51 16.41 -6.76 0.63
N TRP A 52 15.85 -7.20 1.75
CA TRP A 52 14.80 -6.49 2.46
C TRP A 52 15.21 -5.07 2.88
N ASP A 53 16.50 -4.85 3.18
CA ASP A 53 17.00 -3.53 3.51
C ASP A 53 16.97 -2.59 2.28
N ASP A 54 16.95 -3.11 1.04
CA ASP A 54 16.73 -2.28 -0.16
C ASP A 54 15.26 -1.88 -0.33
N VAL A 55 14.33 -2.56 0.35
CA VAL A 55 12.89 -2.29 0.32
C VAL A 55 12.51 -1.30 1.41
N LEU A 56 12.51 -1.73 2.69
CA LEU A 56 12.09 -0.86 3.81
C LEU A 56 13.24 -0.09 4.46
N GLY A 57 14.48 -0.31 4.01
CA GLY A 57 15.65 0.24 4.69
C GLY A 57 15.88 -0.37 6.06
N LYS A 58 16.77 0.26 6.82
CA LYS A 58 17.01 -0.04 8.24
C LYS A 58 16.01 0.69 9.16
N ALA A 59 14.74 0.71 8.76
CA ALA A 59 13.62 1.34 9.48
C ALA A 59 13.67 2.88 9.63
N LEU A 60 14.56 3.58 8.92
CA LEU A 60 14.62 5.05 8.92
C LEU A 60 14.06 5.65 7.62
N GLN A 61 14.44 5.09 6.48
CA GLN A 61 14.05 5.51 5.13
C GLN A 61 14.07 4.29 4.21
N SER A 62 13.18 4.26 3.23
CA SER A 62 13.14 3.19 2.22
C SER A 62 14.46 3.12 1.44
N GLY A 63 14.88 1.90 1.09
CA GLY A 63 16.00 1.70 0.19
C GLY A 63 15.64 1.97 -1.29
N PRO A 64 16.58 1.82 -2.23
CA PRO A 64 16.36 2.13 -3.65
C PRO A 64 15.19 1.36 -4.29
N VAL A 65 15.00 0.09 -3.90
CA VAL A 65 13.89 -0.74 -4.38
C VAL A 65 12.57 -0.24 -3.80
N GLY A 66 12.55 0.10 -2.51
CA GLY A 66 11.38 0.68 -1.86
C GLY A 66 10.96 2.00 -2.47
N LEU A 67 11.89 2.91 -2.73
CA LEU A 67 11.60 4.19 -3.39
C LEU A 67 10.91 4.01 -4.74
N THR A 68 11.41 3.06 -5.54
CA THR A 68 10.80 2.74 -6.84
C THR A 68 9.42 2.11 -6.67
N LEU A 69 9.29 1.15 -5.74
CA LEU A 69 8.04 0.44 -5.46
C LEU A 69 6.94 1.38 -4.96
N PHE A 70 7.22 2.22 -3.98
CA PHE A 70 6.24 3.13 -3.39
C PHE A 70 5.90 4.29 -4.33
N SER A 71 6.85 4.75 -5.15
CA SER A 71 6.53 5.65 -6.27
C SER A 71 5.55 4.98 -7.25
N GLY A 72 5.82 3.74 -7.66
CA GLY A 72 4.92 2.96 -8.51
C GLY A 72 3.54 2.75 -7.90
N MET A 73 3.47 2.49 -6.60
CA MET A 73 2.22 2.39 -5.84
C MET A 73 1.38 3.68 -5.96
N HIS A 74 1.96 4.85 -5.70
CA HIS A 74 1.23 6.12 -5.80
C HIS A 74 0.71 6.36 -7.23
N HIS A 75 1.50 6.04 -8.25
CA HIS A 75 1.07 6.17 -9.65
C HIS A 75 -0.05 5.17 -9.99
N ALA A 76 0.02 3.94 -9.49
CA ALA A 76 -1.03 2.94 -9.67
C ALA A 76 -2.35 3.36 -9.00
N ILE A 77 -2.29 3.90 -7.77
CA ILE A 77 -3.45 4.46 -7.06
C ILE A 77 -4.07 5.60 -7.87
N ALA A 78 -3.26 6.54 -8.35
CA ALA A 78 -3.73 7.66 -9.15
C ALA A 78 -4.40 7.19 -10.46
N ALA A 79 -3.78 6.23 -11.15
CA ALA A 79 -4.34 5.65 -12.37
C ALA A 79 -5.68 4.94 -12.09
N ALA A 80 -5.76 4.12 -11.04
CA ALA A 80 -6.99 3.42 -10.66
C ALA A 80 -8.13 4.40 -10.32
N ALA A 81 -7.83 5.44 -9.54
CA ALA A 81 -8.79 6.50 -9.21
C ALA A 81 -9.27 7.26 -10.46
N SER A 82 -8.37 7.58 -11.40
CA SER A 82 -8.74 8.25 -12.67
C SER A 82 -9.73 7.45 -13.52
N ARG A 83 -9.82 6.13 -13.30
CA ARG A 83 -10.78 5.22 -13.95
C ARG A 83 -12.08 5.04 -13.16
N GLY A 84 -12.25 5.75 -12.06
CA GLY A 84 -13.46 5.74 -11.24
C GLY A 84 -13.45 4.77 -10.06
N ASN A 85 -12.32 4.13 -9.75
CA ASN A 85 -12.22 3.23 -8.59
C ASN A 85 -12.07 4.02 -7.30
N ASN A 86 -12.87 3.70 -6.27
CA ASN A 86 -12.61 4.20 -4.92
C ASN A 86 -11.49 3.38 -4.27
N ILE A 87 -10.61 4.05 -3.54
CA ILE A 87 -9.37 3.45 -3.02
C ILE A 87 -9.27 3.62 -1.50
N LEU A 88 -8.87 2.55 -0.82
CA LEU A 88 -8.30 2.56 0.53
C LEU A 88 -6.79 2.34 0.37
N ALA A 89 -6.00 3.34 0.75
CA ALA A 89 -4.54 3.29 0.70
C ALA A 89 -3.97 3.43 2.13
N ASP A 90 -2.90 2.70 2.45
CA ASP A 90 -2.24 2.70 3.76
C ASP A 90 -0.72 2.76 3.68
#